data_AF-A0A1B0G138-F1
#
_entry.id   AF-A0A1B0G138-F1
#
_cell.length_a   1.000
_cell.length_b   1.000
_cell.length_c   1.000
_cell.angle_alpha   90.00
_cell.angle_beta   90.00
_cell.angle_gamma   90.00
#
_symmetry.space_group_name_H-M   'P 1'
#
loop_
_entity.id
_entity.type
_entity.pdbx_description
1 polymer ?
#
loop_
_entity_poly.entity_id
_entity_poly.type
_entity_poly.pdbx_seq_one_letter_code
_entity_poly.pdbx_strand_id
1 'polypeptide(L)'
;MVVNFKVFKKVAPNNMVTLYMNRREFVDSITQVEPIDGIVVLDDEYVRQNRKIFVQLICNFRYGREDDEAMGLRFQKELILVSNQVYPEQKVEMQLTKMQERLLKKLGSNAFPFVMEMPPSSPASVVLQQRAQDESQPCGVQYFVKVFAGESDCDRSHRRSTITLGIRKIQYAPTKQGIQPCTLVRKDFLLSPGELELEVTLDKQLYYHGEKIAINICVRNNSNKIVKKVKAMVQQGIDIVLFQNGQFRNTIAHSESSEGCPLNPGSSLQKVMYLVPNLAANCDRAGVAVEGASKLVTYSDNNIGGEGKGAETRD
;
A
#
# COMPACT_ATOMS: atom_id res chain seq x y z
N MET A 1 3.65 -6.66 34.07
CA MET A 1 3.77 -5.78 32.90
C MET A 1 2.39 -5.67 32.23
N VAL A 2 1.70 -4.54 32.35
CA VAL A 2 0.38 -4.35 31.73
C VAL A 2 0.60 -4.01 30.26
N VAL A 3 0.42 -4.99 29.38
CA VAL A 3 0.49 -4.77 27.93
C VAL A 3 -0.74 -3.95 27.51
N ASN A 4 -0.51 -2.70 27.11
CA ASN A 4 -1.56 -1.77 26.68
C ASN A 4 -1.79 -1.98 25.17
N PHE A 5 -2.97 -2.46 24.78
CA PHE A 5 -3.30 -2.68 23.38
C PHE A 5 -4.10 -1.48 22.86
N LYS A 6 -3.61 -0.83 21.80
CA LYS A 6 -4.41 0.13 21.04
C LYS A 6 -5.45 -0.67 20.24
N VAL A 7 -6.73 -0.34 20.40
CA VAL A 7 -7.84 -1.01 19.70
C VAL A 7 -8.61 0.03 18.91
N PHE A 8 -8.81 -0.25 17.64
CA PHE A 8 -9.68 0.52 16.76
C PHE A 8 -11.11 0.02 16.91
N LYS A 9 -12.04 0.95 17.14
CA LYS A 9 -13.48 0.69 17.21
C LYS A 9 -14.16 1.38 16.03
N LYS A 10 -15.07 0.68 15.35
CA LYS A 10 -16.00 1.30 14.39
C LYS A 10 -17.41 0.79 14.65
N VAL A 11 -18.39 1.69 14.65
CA VAL A 11 -19.79 1.38 14.92
C VAL A 11 -20.58 1.52 13.62
N ALA A 12 -21.55 0.63 13.40
CA ALA A 12 -22.48 0.76 12.28
C ALA A 12 -23.37 2.01 12.46
N PRO A 13 -23.83 2.67 11.38
CA PRO A 13 -24.67 3.87 11.51
C PRO A 13 -25.96 3.68 12.32
N ASN A 14 -26.50 2.46 12.37
CA ASN A 14 -27.65 2.11 13.19
C ASN A 14 -27.31 1.71 14.63
N ASN A 15 -26.03 1.76 15.03
CA ASN A 15 -25.50 1.36 16.33
C ASN A 15 -25.68 -0.11 16.73
N MET A 16 -26.21 -0.97 15.85
CA MET A 16 -26.53 -2.37 16.18
C MET A 16 -25.33 -3.32 16.12
N VAL A 17 -24.28 -2.90 15.40
CA VAL A 17 -23.07 -3.70 15.19
C VAL A 17 -21.87 -2.81 15.50
N THR A 18 -20.89 -3.35 16.22
CA THR A 18 -19.62 -2.67 16.50
C THR A 18 -18.46 -3.60 16.18
N LEU A 19 -17.49 -3.11 15.41
CA LEU A 19 -16.25 -3.80 15.08
C LEU A 19 -15.09 -3.30 15.95
N TYR A 20 -14.32 -4.23 16.50
CA TYR A 20 -13.06 -3.99 17.20
C TYR A 20 -11.90 -4.72 16.51
N MET A 21 -10.80 -4.00 16.26
CA MET A 21 -9.58 -4.54 15.67
C MET A 21 -8.34 -3.98 16.37
N ASN A 22 -7.26 -4.76 16.47
CA ASN A 22 -5.99 -4.35 17.08
C ASN A 22 -5.12 -3.48 16.15
N ARG A 23 -5.19 -3.73 14.84
CA ARG A 23 -4.35 -3.10 13.83
C ARG A 23 -5.13 -2.86 12.54
N ARG A 24 -4.64 -1.93 11.71
CA ARG A 24 -5.15 -1.65 10.36
C ARG A 24 -4.13 -1.96 9.27
N GLU A 25 -2.95 -2.41 9.66
CA GLU A 25 -1.83 -2.73 8.78
C GLU A 25 -1.44 -4.17 9.04
N PHE A 26 -1.39 -4.95 7.97
CA PHE A 26 -1.07 -6.38 7.99
C PHE A 26 0.12 -6.61 7.10
N VAL A 27 1.15 -7.23 7.67
CA VAL A 27 2.43 -7.41 7.00
C VAL A 27 2.42 -8.70 6.18
N ASP A 28 2.87 -8.63 4.94
CA ASP A 28 3.10 -9.76 4.05
C ASP A 28 4.59 -10.11 4.02
N SER A 29 4.95 -11.27 4.55
CA SER A 29 6.32 -11.77 4.62
C SER A 29 6.72 -12.64 3.42
N ILE A 30 5.97 -12.60 2.31
CA ILE A 30 6.11 -13.44 1.10
C ILE A 30 5.72 -14.90 1.35
N THR A 31 6.10 -15.47 2.49
CA THR A 31 5.72 -16.84 2.89
C THR A 31 4.35 -16.90 3.54
N GLN A 32 3.99 -15.88 4.32
CA GLN A 32 2.74 -15.81 5.07
C GLN A 32 2.33 -14.34 5.24
N VAL A 33 1.02 -14.10 5.17
CA VAL A 33 0.41 -12.82 5.49
C VAL A 33 -0.13 -12.89 6.92
N GLU A 34 0.07 -11.84 7.70
CA GLU A 34 -0.53 -11.75 9.03
C GLU A 34 -2.06 -11.88 8.96
N PRO A 35 -2.67 -12.79 9.75
CA PRO A 35 -4.12 -12.96 9.74
C PRO A 35 -4.82 -11.74 10.33
N ILE A 36 -6.02 -11.48 9.83
CA ILE A 36 -6.89 -10.39 10.28
C ILE A 36 -7.72 -10.90 11.46
N ASP A 37 -7.41 -10.41 12.66
CA ASP A 37 -8.14 -10.76 13.88
C ASP A 37 -8.97 -9.58 14.42
N GLY A 38 -10.19 -9.87 14.84
CA GLY A 38 -11.10 -8.87 15.40
C GLY A 38 -12.24 -9.47 16.21
N ILE A 39 -13.07 -8.59 16.76
CA ILE A 39 -14.31 -8.93 17.47
C ILE A 39 -15.44 -8.06 16.94
N VAL A 40 -16.59 -8.69 16.72
CA VAL A 40 -17.85 -8.01 16.44
C VAL A 40 -18.73 -8.08 17.68
N VAL A 41 -19.22 -6.94 18.14
CA VAL A 41 -20.21 -6.86 19.22
C VAL A 41 -21.57 -6.54 18.60
N LEU A 42 -22.56 -7.32 19.00
CA LEU A 42 -23.95 -7.17 18.55
C LEU A 42 -24.82 -6.60 19.66
N ASP A 43 -25.80 -5.82 19.25
CA ASP A 43 -26.88 -5.40 20.14
C ASP A 43 -27.83 -6.57 20.45
N ASP A 44 -28.41 -6.57 21.66
CA ASP A 44 -29.33 -7.61 22.12
C ASP A 44 -30.53 -7.82 21.19
N GLU A 45 -30.98 -6.79 20.48
CA GLU A 45 -32.07 -6.92 19.51
C GLU A 45 -31.67 -7.79 18.31
N TYR A 46 -30.44 -7.64 17.80
CA TYR A 46 -29.95 -8.43 16.66
C TYR A 46 -29.72 -9.89 17.05
N VAL A 47 -29.28 -10.13 18.29
CA VAL A 47 -29.15 -11.46 18.87
C VAL A 47 -30.53 -12.11 19.05
N ARG A 48 -31.51 -11.38 19.62
CA ARG A 48 -32.90 -11.89 19.79
C ARG A 48 -33.58 -12.22 18.47
N GLN A 49 -33.35 -11.42 17.43
CA GLN A 49 -33.88 -11.66 16.09
C GLN A 49 -33.10 -12.73 15.32
N ASN A 50 -32.03 -13.28 15.90
CA ASN A 50 -31.15 -14.27 15.27
C ASN A 50 -30.66 -13.85 13.87
N ARG A 51 -30.34 -12.56 13.71
CA ARG A 51 -29.87 -12.02 12.42
C ARG A 51 -28.47 -12.51 12.11
N LYS A 52 -28.24 -13.09 10.94
CA LYS A 52 -26.89 -13.54 10.59
C LYS A 52 -25.98 -12.36 10.29
N ILE A 53 -24.75 -12.44 10.79
CA ILE A 53 -23.72 -11.42 10.65
C ILE A 53 -22.54 -12.04 9.91
N PHE A 54 -22.13 -11.36 8.85
CA PHE A 54 -21.02 -11.76 8.00
C PHE A 54 -19.91 -10.74 8.09
N VAL A 55 -18.67 -11.23 8.03
CA VAL A 55 -17.45 -10.42 7.90
C VAL A 55 -16.78 -10.82 6.60
N GLN A 56 -16.46 -9.81 5.79
CA GLN A 56 -15.85 -9.96 4.47
C GLN A 56 -14.56 -9.17 4.38
N LEU A 57 -13.56 -9.77 3.73
CA LEU A 57 -12.38 -9.09 3.26
C LEU A 57 -12.59 -8.70 1.79
N ILE A 58 -12.64 -7.40 1.55
CA ILE A 58 -12.89 -6.83 0.23
C ILE A 58 -11.63 -6.17 -0.28
N CYS A 59 -11.24 -6.50 -1.50
CA CYS A 59 -10.18 -5.84 -2.24
C CYS A 59 -10.81 -5.01 -3.36
N ASN A 60 -10.62 -3.71 -3.29
CA ASN A 60 -11.10 -2.76 -4.29
C ASN A 60 -9.94 -2.33 -5.18
N PHE A 61 -10.09 -2.54 -6.48
CA PHE A 61 -9.21 -2.02 -7.51
C PHE A 61 -9.90 -0.88 -8.22
N ARG A 62 -9.36 0.34 -8.10
CA ARG A 62 -9.84 1.50 -8.84
C ARG A 62 -8.77 2.00 -9.81
N TYR A 63 -9.17 2.29 -11.02
CA TYR A 63 -8.34 2.96 -12.03
C TYR A 63 -9.15 4.08 -12.67
N GLY A 64 -8.54 4.99 -13.44
CA GLY A 64 -9.25 6.06 -14.14
C GLY A 64 -9.77 7.20 -13.24
N ARG A 65 -10.21 8.29 -13.88
CA ARG A 65 -10.87 9.41 -13.20
C ARG A 65 -12.36 9.11 -13.07
N GLU A 66 -12.97 9.64 -12.01
CA GLU A 66 -14.42 9.52 -11.81
C GLU A 66 -15.20 10.19 -12.95
N ASP A 67 -14.68 11.31 -13.46
CA ASP A 67 -15.30 12.05 -14.57
C ASP A 67 -15.30 11.27 -15.90
N ASP A 68 -14.37 10.33 -16.07
CA ASP A 68 -14.29 9.47 -17.26
C ASP A 68 -15.26 8.27 -17.16
N GLU A 69 -15.86 8.02 -15.99
CA GLU A 69 -16.87 6.96 -15.79
C GLU A 69 -18.23 7.40 -16.35
N ALA A 70 -18.51 7.05 -17.62
CA ALA A 70 -19.78 7.36 -18.28
C ALA A 70 -20.57 6.10 -18.66
N MET A 71 -21.91 6.23 -18.73
CA MET A 71 -22.85 5.24 -19.28
C MET A 71 -22.64 3.78 -18.81
N GLY A 72 -22.36 3.59 -17.51
CA GLY A 72 -22.26 2.26 -16.90
C GLY A 72 -20.86 1.63 -16.93
N LEU A 73 -19.86 2.30 -17.51
CA LEU A 73 -18.46 1.93 -17.35
C LEU A 73 -17.94 2.48 -16.02
N ARG A 74 -17.62 1.58 -15.09
CA ARG A 74 -16.88 1.91 -13.87
C ARG A 74 -15.50 1.30 -13.96
N PHE A 75 -14.48 2.09 -13.70
CA PHE A 75 -13.10 1.61 -13.62
C PHE A 75 -12.79 1.13 -12.19
N GLN A 76 -13.80 0.51 -11.55
CA GLN A 76 -13.73 -0.02 -10.21
C GLN A 76 -14.12 -1.50 -10.24
N LYS A 77 -13.23 -2.35 -9.73
CA LYS A 77 -13.47 -3.79 -9.55
C LYS A 77 -13.35 -4.14 -8.08
N GLU A 78 -14.49 -4.51 -7.49
CA GLU A 78 -14.57 -4.99 -6.12
C GLU A 78 -14.49 -6.52 -6.11
N LEU A 79 -13.54 -7.08 -5.36
CA LEU A 79 -13.36 -8.51 -5.17
C LEU A 79 -13.58 -8.87 -3.71
N ILE A 80 -14.47 -9.82 -3.44
CA ILE A 80 -14.61 -10.43 -2.13
C ILE A 80 -13.56 -11.55 -2.07
N LEU A 81 -12.55 -11.39 -1.22
CA LEU A 81 -11.46 -12.36 -1.10
C LEU A 81 -11.81 -13.46 -0.10
N VAL A 82 -12.47 -13.10 1.00
CA VAL A 82 -12.86 -14.01 2.08
C VAL A 82 -14.20 -13.55 2.62
N SER A 83 -15.07 -14.50 2.97
CA SER A 83 -16.37 -14.25 3.57
C SER A 83 -16.65 -15.28 4.66
N ASN A 84 -16.76 -14.84 5.91
CA ASN A 84 -17.00 -15.69 7.06
C ASN A 84 -18.28 -15.25 7.79
N GLN A 85 -19.11 -16.21 8.21
CA GLN A 85 -20.23 -15.93 9.10
C GLN A 85 -19.73 -15.91 10.55
N VAL A 86 -19.98 -14.81 11.26
CA VAL A 86 -19.55 -14.62 12.66
C VAL A 86 -20.67 -14.95 13.64
N TYR A 87 -21.91 -14.61 13.29
CA TYR A 87 -23.08 -14.94 14.10
C TYR A 87 -24.21 -15.47 13.20
N PRO A 88 -24.97 -16.49 13.61
CA PRO A 88 -24.75 -17.35 14.78
C PRO A 88 -23.39 -18.07 14.75
N GLU A 89 -22.81 -18.32 15.93
CA GLU A 89 -21.50 -18.96 16.06
C GLU A 89 -21.49 -20.32 15.37
N GLN A 90 -20.53 -20.52 14.47
CA GLN A 90 -20.25 -21.83 13.91
C GLN A 90 -19.36 -22.60 14.88
N LYS A 91 -19.56 -23.92 15.02
CA LYS A 91 -18.74 -24.80 15.88
C LYS A 91 -17.36 -25.08 15.29
N VAL A 92 -16.65 -24.03 14.88
CA VAL A 92 -15.27 -24.13 14.39
C VAL A 92 -14.35 -23.80 15.56
N GLU A 93 -13.47 -24.73 15.90
CA GLU A 93 -12.43 -24.48 16.91
C GLU A 93 -11.47 -23.41 16.37
N MET A 94 -11.63 -22.18 16.85
CA MET A 94 -10.75 -21.06 16.50
C MET A 94 -9.78 -20.80 17.64
N GLN A 95 -8.48 -20.76 17.33
CA GLN A 95 -7.47 -20.34 18.29
C GLN A 95 -7.58 -18.83 18.53
N LEU A 96 -8.06 -18.46 19.71
CA LEU A 96 -8.25 -17.06 20.09
C LEU A 96 -6.91 -16.37 20.34
N THR A 97 -6.79 -15.14 19.88
CA THR A 97 -5.63 -14.31 20.20
C THR A 97 -5.74 -13.77 21.64
N LYS A 98 -4.61 -13.48 22.28
CA LYS A 98 -4.57 -12.85 23.63
C LYS A 98 -5.39 -11.56 23.72
N MET A 99 -5.53 -10.85 22.59
CA MET A 99 -6.37 -9.65 22.49
C MET A 99 -7.85 -10.01 22.52
N GLN A 100 -8.26 -11.01 21.73
CA GLN A 100 -9.63 -11.48 21.69
C GLN A 100 -10.09 -11.98 23.06
N GLU A 101 -9.28 -12.79 23.75
CA GLU A 101 -9.60 -13.27 25.11
C GLU A 101 -9.88 -12.14 26.11
N ARG A 102 -9.08 -11.06 26.05
CA ARG A 102 -9.26 -9.89 26.94
C ARG A 102 -10.49 -9.09 26.58
N LEU A 103 -10.75 -8.89 25.29
CA LEU A 103 -11.91 -8.14 24.83
C LEU A 103 -13.21 -8.91 25.06
N LEU A 104 -13.23 -10.24 24.90
CA LEU A 104 -14.39 -11.09 25.24
C LEU A 104 -14.76 -10.93 26.72
N LYS A 105 -13.76 -11.00 27.62
CA LYS A 105 -13.97 -10.75 29.06
C LYS A 105 -14.50 -9.35 29.37
N LYS A 106 -14.19 -8.35 28.54
CA LYS A 106 -14.57 -6.95 28.76
C LYS A 106 -15.91 -6.58 28.12
N LEU A 107 -16.22 -7.13 26.95
CA LEU A 107 -17.36 -6.75 26.11
C LEU A 107 -18.62 -7.59 26.38
N GLY A 108 -18.46 -8.73 27.06
CA GLY A 108 -19.59 -9.57 27.50
C GLY A 108 -20.00 -10.65 26.49
N SER A 109 -21.19 -11.20 26.66
CA SER A 109 -21.70 -12.37 25.92
C SER A 109 -22.06 -12.11 24.47
N ASN A 110 -22.26 -10.85 24.06
CA ASN A 110 -22.64 -10.50 22.68
C ASN A 110 -21.42 -10.16 21.81
N ALA A 111 -20.23 -10.53 22.28
CA ALA A 111 -18.97 -10.31 21.58
C ALA A 111 -18.54 -11.61 20.89
N PHE A 112 -18.44 -11.55 19.57
CA PHE A 112 -18.14 -12.69 18.71
C PHE A 112 -16.78 -12.47 18.03
N PRO A 113 -15.78 -13.32 18.27
CA PRO A 113 -14.46 -13.19 17.66
C PRO A 113 -14.47 -13.71 16.23
N PHE A 114 -13.57 -13.18 15.39
CA PHE A 114 -13.32 -13.73 14.06
C PHE A 114 -11.83 -13.64 13.72
N VAL A 115 -11.38 -14.57 12.89
CA VAL A 115 -10.06 -14.56 12.25
C VAL A 115 -10.27 -14.84 10.75
N MET A 116 -9.62 -14.05 9.90
CA MET A 116 -9.62 -14.24 8.45
C MET A 116 -8.20 -14.24 7.93
N GLU A 117 -7.88 -15.21 7.06
CA GLU A 117 -6.58 -15.27 6.40
C GLU A 117 -6.63 -14.51 5.08
N MET A 118 -5.73 -13.55 4.89
CA MET A 118 -5.62 -12.87 3.61
C MET A 118 -4.90 -13.79 2.60
N PRO A 119 -5.43 -13.99 1.38
CA PRO A 119 -4.78 -14.81 0.37
C PRO A 119 -3.36 -14.30 0.07
N PRO A 120 -2.32 -15.18 0.03
CA PRO A 120 -0.95 -14.75 -0.29
C PRO A 120 -0.81 -14.14 -1.67
N SER A 121 -1.63 -14.58 -2.64
CA SER A 121 -1.66 -14.05 -4.00
C SER A 121 -2.27 -12.65 -4.13
N SER A 122 -2.81 -12.08 -3.04
CA SER A 122 -3.41 -10.76 -3.07
C SER A 122 -2.32 -9.66 -3.19
N PRO A 123 -2.54 -8.59 -3.97
CA PRO A 123 -1.52 -7.54 -4.14
C PRO A 123 -1.37 -6.66 -2.88
N ALA A 124 -0.22 -6.01 -2.72
CA ALA A 124 -0.03 -5.01 -1.66
C ALA A 124 -0.96 -3.79 -1.85
N SER A 125 -1.21 -3.04 -0.78
CA SER A 125 -2.01 -1.81 -0.83
C SER A 125 -1.22 -0.65 -1.42
N VAL A 126 -1.43 -0.38 -2.71
CA VAL A 126 -0.73 0.65 -3.47
C VAL A 126 -1.74 1.60 -4.10
N VAL A 127 -1.53 2.90 -3.96
CA VAL A 127 -2.35 3.93 -4.61
C VAL A 127 -1.48 4.86 -5.45
N LEU A 128 -2.03 5.35 -6.55
CA LEU A 128 -1.44 6.39 -7.36
C LEU A 128 -1.79 7.73 -6.75
N GLN A 129 -0.77 8.53 -6.50
CA GLN A 129 -0.90 9.87 -6.01
C GLN A 129 -1.63 10.74 -7.04
N GLN A 130 -2.66 11.44 -6.58
CA GLN A 130 -3.41 12.40 -7.38
C GLN A 130 -2.86 13.82 -7.13
N ARG A 131 -3.19 14.77 -8.00
CA ARG A 131 -2.83 16.17 -7.75
C ARG A 131 -3.63 16.67 -6.56
N ALA A 132 -3.07 17.58 -5.76
CA ALA A 132 -3.73 18.11 -4.56
C ALA A 132 -5.09 18.79 -4.83
N GLN A 133 -5.38 19.16 -6.09
CA GLN A 133 -6.65 19.78 -6.51
C GLN A 133 -7.73 18.76 -6.90
N ASP A 134 -7.37 17.48 -7.07
CA ASP A 134 -8.30 16.44 -7.47
C ASP A 134 -8.90 15.79 -6.21
N GLU A 135 -10.17 16.07 -5.90
CA GLU A 135 -10.92 15.42 -4.80
C GLU A 135 -11.46 14.02 -5.17
N SER A 136 -11.08 13.50 -6.34
CA SER A 136 -11.52 12.20 -6.82
C SER A 136 -11.07 11.07 -5.88
N GLN A 137 -11.79 9.95 -5.87
CA GLN A 137 -11.35 8.78 -5.09
C GLN A 137 -10.01 8.24 -5.62
N PRO A 138 -9.12 7.77 -4.72
CA PRO A 138 -7.76 7.38 -5.07
C PRO A 138 -7.74 6.17 -6.00
N CYS A 139 -6.91 6.22 -7.04
CA CYS A 139 -6.70 5.10 -7.96
C CYS A 139 -5.71 4.11 -7.34
N GLY A 140 -6.04 2.83 -7.29
CA GLY A 140 -5.14 1.80 -6.79
C GLY A 140 -5.85 0.61 -6.15
N VAL A 141 -5.09 -0.12 -5.34
CA VAL A 141 -5.52 -1.28 -4.57
C VAL A 141 -5.79 -0.86 -3.13
N GLN A 142 -7.01 -1.04 -2.67
CA GLN A 142 -7.43 -0.77 -1.30
C GLN A 142 -8.14 -1.98 -0.69
N TYR A 143 -7.94 -2.20 0.60
CA TYR A 143 -8.58 -3.29 1.32
C TYR A 143 -9.57 -2.76 2.36
N PHE A 144 -10.68 -3.45 2.50
CA PHE A 144 -11.72 -3.13 3.45
C PHE A 144 -12.18 -4.39 4.19
N VAL A 145 -12.32 -4.28 5.50
CA VAL A 145 -13.09 -5.22 6.32
C VAL A 145 -14.52 -4.73 6.36
N LYS A 146 -15.43 -5.50 5.77
CA LYS A 146 -16.85 -5.21 5.74
C LYS A 146 -17.58 -6.12 6.71
N VAL A 147 -18.40 -5.56 7.59
CA VAL A 147 -19.30 -6.30 8.48
C VAL A 147 -20.73 -5.91 8.16
N PHE A 148 -21.60 -6.88 7.91
CA PHE A 148 -23.00 -6.60 7.62
C PHE A 148 -23.92 -7.69 8.15
N ALA A 149 -25.19 -7.32 8.34
CA ALA A 149 -26.27 -8.26 8.61
C ALA A 149 -26.98 -8.63 7.30
N GLY A 150 -27.23 -9.92 7.08
CA GLY A 150 -27.88 -10.46 5.89
C GLY A 150 -28.41 -11.88 6.12
N GLU A 151 -29.08 -12.46 5.15
CA GLU A 151 -29.50 -13.87 5.16
C GLU A 151 -28.42 -14.79 4.56
N SER A 152 -27.67 -14.26 3.60
CA SER A 152 -26.56 -14.90 2.90
C SER A 152 -25.33 -13.99 2.81
N ASP A 153 -24.18 -14.58 2.47
CA ASP A 153 -22.92 -13.87 2.26
C ASP A 153 -22.91 -13.01 0.98
N CYS A 154 -23.74 -13.36 0.01
CA CYS A 154 -23.87 -12.63 -1.26
C CYS A 154 -24.90 -11.50 -1.20
N ASP A 155 -25.54 -11.28 -0.05
CA ASP A 155 -26.64 -10.33 0.05
C ASP A 155 -26.19 -8.88 -0.13
N ARG A 156 -27.08 -8.10 -0.75
CA ARG A 156 -26.89 -6.67 -0.90
C ARG A 156 -27.07 -5.98 0.46
N SER A 157 -25.97 -5.81 1.16
CA SER A 157 -25.89 -5.17 2.47
C SER A 157 -26.48 -3.75 2.48
N HIS A 158 -27.30 -3.43 3.49
CA HIS A 158 -27.85 -2.09 3.67
C HIS A 158 -26.82 -1.15 4.34
N ARG A 159 -26.58 0.04 3.76
CA ARG A 159 -25.53 0.97 4.23
C ARG A 159 -25.64 1.33 5.72
N ARG A 160 -26.86 1.47 6.26
CA ARG A 160 -27.06 1.82 7.68
C ARG A 160 -26.69 0.70 8.67
N SER A 161 -26.67 -0.55 8.23
CA SER A 161 -26.37 -1.72 9.06
C SER A 161 -25.04 -2.37 8.67
N THR A 162 -24.19 -1.63 7.95
CA THR A 162 -22.92 -2.12 7.42
C THR A 162 -21.78 -1.27 7.97
N ILE A 163 -20.72 -1.93 8.41
CA ILE A 163 -19.45 -1.32 8.77
C ILE A 163 -18.47 -1.60 7.65
N THR A 164 -17.79 -0.57 7.16
CA THR A 164 -16.66 -0.73 6.23
C THR A 164 -15.43 -0.07 6.84
N LEU A 165 -14.40 -0.83 7.16
CA LEU A 165 -13.16 -0.34 7.76
C LEU A 165 -11.99 -0.56 6.80
N GLY A 166 -11.33 0.51 6.38
CA GLY A 166 -10.14 0.42 5.54
C GLY A 166 -8.95 -0.17 6.29
N ILE A 167 -8.26 -1.12 5.65
CA ILE A 167 -7.03 -1.74 6.13
C ILE A 167 -5.98 -1.73 5.01
N ARG A 168 -4.73 -2.01 5.37
CA ARG A 168 -3.59 -2.04 4.44
C ARG A 168 -2.84 -3.37 4.54
N LYS A 169 -2.48 -3.91 3.38
CA LYS A 169 -1.50 -4.98 3.21
C LYS A 169 -0.15 -4.33 2.86
N ILE A 170 0.82 -4.41 3.76
CA ILE A 170 2.16 -3.85 3.58
C ILE A 170 3.12 -4.99 3.30
N GLN A 171 3.98 -4.85 2.30
CA GLN A 171 4.98 -5.86 1.98
C GLN A 171 6.21 -5.70 2.86
N TYR A 172 6.61 -6.78 3.53
CA TYR A 172 7.88 -6.83 4.25
C TYR A 172 9.04 -7.09 3.29
N ALA A 173 10.11 -6.33 3.49
CA ALA A 173 11.37 -6.54 2.83
C ALA A 173 12.26 -7.48 3.67
N PRO A 174 12.75 -8.61 3.13
CA PRO A 174 13.59 -9.54 3.87
C PRO A 174 14.92 -8.90 4.27
N THR A 175 15.39 -9.19 5.49
CA THR A 175 16.65 -8.64 6.04
C THR A 175 17.91 -9.22 5.39
N LYS A 176 17.79 -10.32 4.65
CA LYS A 176 18.96 -10.97 4.03
C LYS A 176 19.50 -10.07 2.91
N GLN A 177 20.67 -9.49 3.14
CA GLN A 177 21.38 -8.74 2.11
C GLN A 177 21.69 -9.69 0.95
N GLY A 178 21.15 -9.36 -0.22
CA GLY A 178 21.45 -10.09 -1.45
C GLY A 178 22.70 -9.55 -2.14
N ILE A 179 22.91 -9.99 -3.38
CA ILE A 179 24.11 -9.66 -4.15
C ILE A 179 24.04 -8.20 -4.57
N GLN A 180 25.19 -7.53 -4.46
CA GLN A 180 25.34 -6.16 -4.90
C GLN A 180 24.98 -6.00 -6.39
N PRO A 181 24.00 -5.15 -6.75
CA PRO A 181 23.67 -4.91 -8.14
C PRO A 181 24.83 -4.23 -8.86
N CYS A 182 25.30 -4.84 -9.95
CA CYS A 182 26.34 -4.29 -10.80
C CYS A 182 25.94 -4.46 -12.27
N THR A 183 26.09 -3.40 -13.05
CA THR A 183 25.83 -3.40 -14.49
C THR A 183 26.96 -2.69 -15.22
N LEU A 184 27.44 -3.30 -16.30
CA LEU A 184 28.44 -2.75 -17.20
C LEU A 184 27.81 -2.54 -18.58
N VAL A 185 27.86 -1.32 -19.09
CA VAL A 185 27.36 -0.96 -20.42
C VAL A 185 28.51 -0.39 -21.24
N ARG A 186 28.70 -0.92 -22.45
CA ARG A 186 29.62 -0.38 -23.44
C ARG A 186 28.83 0.24 -24.58
N LYS A 187 29.26 1.41 -25.02
CA LYS A 187 28.63 2.14 -26.11
C LYS A 187 29.65 2.54 -27.16
N ASP A 188 29.44 2.02 -28.35
CA ASP A 188 30.12 2.44 -29.55
C ASP A 188 29.45 3.68 -30.16
N PHE A 189 30.24 4.47 -30.88
CA PHE A 189 29.75 5.65 -31.59
C PHE A 189 29.97 5.46 -33.08
N LEU A 190 28.95 5.79 -33.88
CA LEU A 190 29.06 5.75 -35.35
C LEU A 190 30.26 6.59 -35.81
N LEU A 191 31.07 6.01 -36.70
CA LEU A 191 32.23 6.66 -37.32
C LEU A 191 33.28 7.17 -36.32
N SER A 192 33.35 6.60 -35.11
CA SER A 192 34.31 6.97 -34.08
C SER A 192 35.01 5.72 -33.55
N PRO A 193 36.35 5.60 -33.65
CA PRO A 193 37.05 4.47 -33.07
C PRO A 193 36.99 4.53 -31.54
N GLY A 194 36.86 3.35 -30.92
CA GLY A 194 36.80 3.18 -29.47
C GLY A 194 35.39 3.26 -28.88
N GLU A 195 35.29 2.88 -27.61
CA GLU A 195 34.03 2.72 -26.90
C GLU A 195 34.01 3.52 -25.59
N LEU A 196 32.81 3.89 -25.13
CA LEU A 196 32.59 4.42 -23.79
C LEU A 196 32.05 3.31 -22.91
N GLU A 197 32.80 2.96 -21.88
CA GLU A 197 32.42 1.95 -20.89
C GLU A 197 31.90 2.66 -19.62
N LEU A 198 30.70 2.27 -19.17
CA LEU A 198 30.04 2.77 -17.97
C LEU A 198 29.71 1.56 -17.08
N GLU A 199 30.36 1.50 -15.94
CA GLU A 199 30.10 0.54 -14.88
C GLU A 199 29.38 1.25 -13.73
N VAL A 200 28.26 0.67 -13.28
CA VAL A 200 27.48 1.19 -12.15
C VAL A 200 27.25 0.07 -11.14
N THR A 201 27.53 0.37 -9.87
CA THR A 201 27.36 -0.56 -8.76
C THR A 201 26.62 0.13 -7.60
N LEU A 202 25.53 -0.46 -7.14
CA LEU A 202 24.78 0.02 -5.96
C LEU A 202 25.34 -0.57 -4.68
N ASP A 203 25.27 0.06 -3.52
CA ASP A 203 25.77 -0.54 -2.27
C ASP A 203 24.93 -1.73 -1.76
N LYS A 204 23.63 -1.75 -2.04
CA LYS A 204 22.70 -2.79 -1.58
C LYS A 204 21.73 -3.18 -2.70
N GLN A 205 21.17 -4.38 -2.60
CA GLN A 205 20.08 -4.81 -3.47
C GLN A 205 18.72 -4.27 -3.02
N LEU A 206 18.54 -4.12 -1.72
CA LEU A 206 17.27 -3.73 -1.09
C LEU A 206 17.53 -2.52 -0.20
N TYR A 207 16.63 -1.54 -0.29
CA TYR A 207 16.65 -0.32 0.49
C TYR A 207 15.31 -0.15 1.19
N TYR A 208 15.33 0.39 2.40
CA TYR A 208 14.11 0.83 3.09
C TYR A 208 13.75 2.26 2.72
N HIS A 209 12.48 2.63 2.95
CA HIS A 209 12.02 4.00 2.71
C HIS A 209 12.87 5.01 3.51
N GLY A 210 13.29 6.09 2.86
CA GLY A 210 14.15 7.13 3.44
C GLY A 210 15.64 6.78 3.52
N GLU A 211 16.03 5.56 3.16
CA GLU A 211 17.43 5.17 3.12
C GLU A 211 18.19 5.83 1.95
N LYS A 212 19.47 6.13 2.19
CA LYS A 212 20.36 6.74 1.20
C LYS A 212 20.95 5.67 0.30
N ILE A 213 20.73 5.80 -1.01
CA ILE A 213 21.26 4.92 -2.04
C ILE A 213 22.64 5.43 -2.45
N ALA A 214 23.68 4.61 -2.32
CA ALA A 214 25.01 4.93 -2.83
C ALA A 214 25.21 4.28 -4.21
N ILE A 215 25.54 5.12 -5.19
CA ILE A 215 25.69 4.74 -6.59
C ILE A 215 27.15 4.95 -6.96
N ASN A 216 27.91 3.86 -7.04
CA ASN A 216 29.29 3.88 -7.53
C ASN A 216 29.26 3.88 -9.05
N ILE A 217 29.92 4.86 -9.67
CA ILE A 217 29.96 5.08 -11.11
C ILE A 217 31.42 5.06 -11.52
N CYS A 218 31.77 4.17 -12.45
CA CYS A 218 33.08 4.08 -13.06
C CYS A 218 32.92 4.25 -14.57
N VAL A 219 33.44 5.35 -15.11
CA VAL A 219 33.42 5.67 -16.54
C VAL A 219 34.82 5.49 -17.09
N ARG A 220 34.97 4.69 -18.15
CA ARG A 220 36.24 4.58 -18.90
C ARG A 220 35.98 5.05 -20.32
N ASN A 221 36.57 6.18 -20.67
CA ASN A 221 36.37 6.80 -21.97
C ASN A 221 37.49 6.41 -22.93
N ASN A 222 37.33 5.28 -23.61
CA ASN A 222 38.24 4.88 -24.69
C ASN A 222 37.77 5.41 -26.05
N SER A 223 36.75 6.26 -26.09
CA SER A 223 36.22 6.89 -27.29
C SER A 223 36.88 8.23 -27.58
N ASN A 224 36.66 8.78 -28.78
CA ASN A 224 37.05 10.14 -29.13
C ASN A 224 36.03 11.22 -28.71
N LYS A 225 35.00 10.87 -27.92
CA LYS A 225 33.97 11.80 -27.44
C LYS A 225 34.31 12.35 -26.06
N ILE A 226 33.65 13.43 -25.69
CA ILE A 226 33.81 14.09 -24.38
C ILE A 226 32.55 13.90 -23.55
N VAL A 227 32.69 13.41 -22.31
CA VAL A 227 31.58 13.32 -21.35
C VAL A 227 31.45 14.63 -20.60
N LYS A 228 30.36 15.37 -20.78
CA LYS A 228 30.18 16.72 -20.20
C LYS A 228 29.72 16.71 -18.74
N LYS A 229 28.91 15.73 -18.35
CA LYS A 229 28.31 15.60 -17.03
C LYS A 229 27.77 14.20 -16.81
N VAL A 230 27.62 13.81 -15.55
CA VAL A 230 27.01 12.55 -15.14
C VAL A 230 25.72 12.85 -14.37
N LYS A 231 24.63 12.19 -14.75
CA LYS A 231 23.32 12.33 -14.11
C LYS A 231 22.83 10.97 -13.64
N ALA A 232 22.48 10.87 -12.36
CA ALA A 232 21.87 9.69 -11.75
C ALA A 232 20.39 9.97 -11.46
N MET A 233 19.53 8.97 -11.65
CA MET A 233 18.10 9.08 -11.39
C MET A 233 17.54 7.77 -10.86
N VAL A 234 16.62 7.86 -9.90
CA VAL A 234 15.77 6.76 -9.45
C VAL A 234 14.44 6.90 -10.15
N GLN A 235 14.05 5.87 -10.90
CA GLN A 235 12.79 5.83 -11.63
C GLN A 235 11.89 4.74 -11.05
N GLN A 236 10.64 5.10 -10.77
CA GLN A 236 9.58 4.18 -10.41
C GLN A 236 8.86 3.74 -11.69
N GLY A 237 8.93 2.45 -12.00
CA GLY A 237 8.12 1.81 -13.04
C GLY A 237 6.81 1.33 -12.43
N ILE A 238 5.69 1.65 -13.08
CA ILE A 238 4.35 1.26 -12.67
C ILE A 238 3.68 0.59 -13.85
N ASP A 239 3.37 -0.70 -13.70
CA ASP A 239 2.66 -1.48 -14.70
C ASP A 239 1.23 -1.76 -14.21
N ILE A 240 0.26 -1.20 -14.92
CA ILE A 240 -1.17 -1.36 -14.64
C ILE A 240 -1.69 -2.47 -15.53
N VAL A 241 -2.16 -3.55 -14.90
CA VAL A 241 -2.60 -4.79 -15.56
C VAL A 241 -4.12 -4.96 -15.63
N LEU A 242 -4.88 -4.06 -15.02
CA LEU A 242 -6.34 -4.11 -15.00
C LEU A 242 -6.94 -3.03 -15.90
N PHE A 243 -8.03 -3.38 -16.60
CA PHE A 243 -8.78 -2.56 -17.58
C PHE A 243 -8.02 -2.19 -18.86
N GLN A 244 -6.84 -1.58 -18.75
CA GLN A 244 -5.99 -1.23 -19.87
C GLN A 244 -4.53 -1.38 -19.48
N ASN A 245 -3.75 -2.11 -20.27
CA ASN A 245 -2.31 -2.25 -20.05
C ASN A 245 -1.65 -0.88 -20.21
N GLY A 246 -1.18 -0.32 -19.10
CA GLY A 246 -0.50 0.97 -19.06
C GLY A 246 0.83 0.85 -18.33
N GLN A 247 1.90 1.39 -18.91
CA GLN A 247 3.22 1.43 -18.28
C GLN A 247 3.61 2.89 -18.07
N PHE A 248 3.89 3.25 -16.82
CA PHE A 248 4.31 4.60 -16.45
C PHE A 248 5.70 4.55 -15.82
N ARG A 249 6.51 5.57 -16.11
CA ARG A 249 7.82 5.73 -15.50
C ARG A 249 7.94 7.14 -14.92
N ASN A 250 8.09 7.22 -13.60
CA ASN A 250 8.22 8.48 -12.89
C ASN A 250 9.59 8.59 -12.26
N THR A 251 10.28 9.71 -12.47
CA THR A 251 11.60 9.94 -11.86
C THR A 251 11.43 10.49 -10.45
N ILE A 252 11.60 9.66 -9.42
CA ILE A 252 11.31 10.02 -8.01
C ILE A 252 12.49 10.69 -7.30
N ALA A 253 13.71 10.50 -7.78
CA ALA A 253 14.89 11.21 -7.30
C ALA A 253 15.88 11.39 -8.45
N HIS A 254 16.62 12.49 -8.47
CA HIS A 254 17.69 12.68 -9.43
C HIS A 254 18.79 13.59 -8.85
N SER A 255 19.99 13.41 -9.34
CA SER A 255 21.14 14.26 -9.04
C SER A 255 22.03 14.34 -10.28
N GLU A 256 22.65 15.49 -10.47
CA GLU A 256 23.54 15.76 -11.58
C GLU A 256 24.86 16.27 -11.03
N SER A 257 25.96 15.82 -11.63
CA SER A 257 27.30 16.25 -11.26
C SER A 257 28.17 16.52 -12.48
N SER A 258 28.83 17.67 -12.44
CA SER A 258 29.87 18.09 -13.40
C SER A 258 31.28 17.92 -12.86
N GLU A 259 31.44 17.54 -11.59
CA GLU A 259 32.75 17.33 -10.98
C GLU A 259 33.42 16.08 -11.57
N GLY A 260 34.65 16.25 -12.06
CA GLY A 260 35.37 15.26 -12.86
C GLY A 260 35.04 15.29 -14.36
N CYS A 261 34.19 16.22 -14.79
CA CYS A 261 33.88 16.49 -16.19
C CYS A 261 34.37 17.90 -16.61
N PRO A 262 34.70 18.13 -17.90
CA PRO A 262 34.57 17.21 -19.02
C PRO A 262 35.58 16.05 -18.97
N LEU A 263 35.11 14.81 -19.18
CA LEU A 263 35.98 13.65 -19.29
C LEU A 263 36.50 13.55 -20.73
N ASN A 264 37.80 13.79 -20.90
CA ASN A 264 38.45 13.75 -22.21
C ASN A 264 38.67 12.31 -22.71
N PRO A 265 38.90 12.12 -24.03
CA PRO A 265 39.32 10.84 -24.60
C PRO A 265 40.52 10.24 -23.85
N GLY A 266 40.48 8.92 -23.60
CA GLY A 266 41.50 8.18 -22.87
C GLY A 266 41.46 8.33 -21.34
N SER A 267 40.56 9.16 -20.80
CA SER A 267 40.45 9.38 -19.35
C SER A 267 39.43 8.46 -18.69
N SER A 268 39.57 8.25 -17.38
CA SER A 268 38.58 7.53 -16.56
C SER A 268 38.11 8.37 -15.37
N LEU A 269 36.89 8.11 -14.92
CA LEU A 269 36.26 8.76 -13.78
C LEU A 269 35.69 7.71 -12.85
N GLN A 270 36.06 7.75 -11.57
CA GLN A 270 35.38 7.00 -10.51
C GLN A 270 34.71 7.99 -9.57
N LYS A 271 33.42 7.80 -9.31
CA LYS A 271 32.61 8.70 -8.52
C LYS A 271 31.52 7.96 -7.76
N VAL A 272 31.23 8.40 -6.54
CA VAL A 272 30.06 7.96 -5.79
C VAL A 272 29.03 9.07 -5.77
N MET A 273 27.82 8.78 -6.24
CA MET A 273 26.66 9.67 -6.13
C MET A 273 25.70 9.11 -5.09
N TYR A 274 24.95 10.00 -4.44
CA TYR A 274 23.97 9.60 -3.45
C TYR A 274 22.59 10.16 -3.77
N LEU A 275 21.58 9.31 -3.66
CA LEU A 275 20.18 9.68 -3.86
C LEU A 275 19.34 9.20 -2.67
N VAL A 276 18.36 10.00 -2.27
CA VAL A 276 17.38 9.64 -1.25
C VAL A 276 15.99 9.78 -1.87
N PRO A 277 15.32 8.67 -2.24
CA PRO A 277 13.94 8.74 -2.70
C PRO A 277 13.05 9.09 -1.50
N ASN A 278 12.42 10.27 -1.53
CA ASN A 278 11.54 10.74 -0.47
C ASN A 278 10.18 11.13 -1.03
N LEU A 279 9.12 10.70 -0.36
CA LEU A 279 7.75 11.08 -0.67
C LEU A 279 7.52 12.59 -0.51
N ALA A 280 8.11 13.23 0.50
CA ALA A 280 7.94 14.67 0.73
C ALA A 280 8.43 15.51 -0.47
N ALA A 281 9.51 15.10 -1.13
CA ALA A 281 10.02 15.76 -2.33
C ALA A 281 9.14 15.52 -3.58
N ASN A 282 8.20 14.57 -3.51
CA ASN A 282 7.29 14.19 -4.58
C ASN A 282 5.81 14.40 -4.20
N CYS A 283 5.51 15.14 -3.13
CA CYS A 283 4.15 15.29 -2.58
C CYS A 283 3.14 15.94 -3.53
N ASP A 284 3.61 16.69 -4.53
CA ASP A 284 2.74 17.36 -5.50
C ASP A 284 2.70 16.64 -6.85
N ARG A 285 3.44 15.54 -7.00
CA ARG A 285 3.54 14.81 -8.26
C ARG A 285 2.44 13.77 -8.38
N ALA A 286 1.59 13.95 -9.38
CA ALA A 286 0.63 12.95 -9.75
C ALA A 286 1.27 11.75 -10.45
N GLY A 287 0.66 10.58 -10.29
CA GLY A 287 1.05 9.33 -10.94
C GLY A 287 2.17 8.57 -10.23
N VAL A 288 2.72 9.08 -9.12
CA VAL A 288 3.67 8.34 -8.28
C VAL A 288 2.88 7.28 -7.50
N ALA A 289 3.33 6.03 -7.53
CA ALA A 289 2.74 4.97 -6.72
C ALA A 289 3.27 5.07 -5.29
N VAL A 290 2.35 5.10 -4.33
CA VAL A 290 2.65 5.20 -2.90
C VAL A 290 1.92 4.11 -2.14
N GLU A 291 2.49 3.68 -1.02
CA GLU A 291 1.78 2.82 -0.08
C GLU A 291 0.57 3.59 0.47
N GLY A 292 -0.60 2.94 0.49
CA GLY A 292 -1.93 3.55 0.63
C GLY A 292 -2.04 4.81 1.50
N ALA A 293 -2.88 5.76 1.07
CA ALA A 293 -3.02 7.11 1.63
C ALA A 293 -3.00 7.21 3.17
N SER A 294 -2.27 8.20 3.69
CA SER A 294 -2.21 8.55 5.12
C SER A 294 -3.58 8.81 5.76
N LYS A 295 -4.56 9.21 4.95
CA LYS A 295 -5.99 9.23 5.29
C LYS A 295 -6.66 8.04 4.61
N LEU A 296 -6.90 6.96 5.37
CA LEU A 296 -7.76 5.87 4.92
C LEU A 296 -9.15 6.45 4.64
N VAL A 297 -9.50 6.57 3.36
CA VAL A 297 -10.81 7.07 2.93
C VAL A 297 -11.88 6.12 3.46
N THR A 298 -12.63 6.58 4.45
CA THR A 298 -13.89 5.98 4.84
C THR A 298 -14.89 6.27 3.72
N TYR A 299 -15.25 5.25 2.92
CA TYR A 299 -16.42 5.31 2.03
C TYR A 299 -17.70 5.39 2.87
N SER A 300 -17.94 6.52 3.53
CA SER A 300 -19.20 6.84 4.21
C SER A 300 -19.34 8.29 4.67
N ASP A 301 -18.42 9.21 4.37
CA ASP A 301 -18.55 10.61 4.84
C ASP A 301 -19.02 11.55 3.72
N ASN A 302 -20.15 11.21 3.11
CA ASN A 302 -21.09 12.21 2.59
C ASN A 302 -22.23 12.30 3.60
N ASN A 303 -21.94 12.90 4.76
CA ASN A 303 -22.94 13.51 5.62
C ASN A 303 -22.29 14.62 6.45
N ILE A 304 -22.91 15.79 6.31
CA ILE A 304 -22.70 17.07 6.96
C ILE A 304 -22.41 16.94 8.47
N GLY A 305 -21.39 17.69 8.94
CA GLY A 305 -21.34 18.24 10.29
C GLY A 305 -20.78 17.32 11.38
N GLY A 306 -19.51 17.56 11.74
CA GLY A 306 -18.91 16.99 12.94
C GLY A 306 -17.48 17.49 13.12
N GLU A 307 -17.34 18.71 13.65
CA GLU A 307 -16.06 19.25 14.09
C GLU A 307 -15.34 18.25 15.02
N GLY A 308 -14.15 17.82 14.60
CA GLY A 308 -13.21 17.07 15.43
C GLY A 308 -11.85 17.74 15.31
N LYS A 309 -11.53 18.55 16.33
CA LYS A 309 -10.32 19.38 16.45
C LYS A 309 -9.02 18.64 16.15
N GLY A 310 -8.07 19.42 15.64
CA GLY A 310 -6.77 19.02 15.13
C GLY A 310 -5.94 18.13 16.05
N ALA A 311 -5.14 17.28 15.42
CA ALA A 311 -3.93 16.75 15.99
C ALA A 311 -2.79 17.19 15.06
N GLU A 312 -2.07 18.18 15.54
CA GLU A 312 -0.86 18.74 14.96
C GLU A 312 0.18 17.66 14.68
N THR A 313 0.89 17.88 13.57
CA THR A 313 2.24 17.43 13.30
C THR A 313 3.14 17.50 14.54
N ARG A 314 3.87 16.41 14.83
CA ARG A 314 5.20 16.49 15.44
C ARG A 314 6.11 15.41 14.85
N ASP A 315 7.15 15.92 14.20
CA ASP A 315 8.54 15.46 14.02
C ASP A 315 8.83 13.97 13.83
#